data_AF-A0A3R9RYJ5-F1
#
_entry.id   AF-A0A3R9RYJ5-F1
#
_cell.length_a   1.000
_cell.length_b   1.000
_cell.length_c   1.000
_cell.angle_alpha   90.00
_cell.angle_beta   90.00
_cell.angle_gamma   90.00
#
_symmetry.space_group_name_H-M   'P 1'
#
loop_
_entity.id
_entity.type
_entity.pdbx_description
1 polymer ?
#
loop_
_entity_poly.entity_id
_entity_poly.type
_entity_poly.pdbx_seq_one_letter_code
_entity_poly.pdbx_strand_id
1 'polypeptide(L)'
;VVKPIGQQFSSIGAIAGATILGDGQVCLILDGQNIARQIQSTQRHKQLSEAVYRQREFDERRLIMIVDDSVTVRKVTSRLLERQGYDVVTAKDGVDAIEQLENIKPDLMLLDIEMPRMDGFEVLNLVRHHDMHQYMPIIMITSRTGEKHRERAFLLGVSQYMGKPFQEEELLENIDALLVASDSEVKS
;
A
#
# COMPACT_ATOMS: atom_id res chain seq x y z
N VAL A 1 -3.91 -41.39 12.86
CA VAL A 1 -3.38 -40.74 14.09
C VAL A 1 -3.11 -39.29 13.75
N VAL A 2 -3.79 -38.34 14.38
CA VAL A 2 -3.52 -36.91 14.20
C VAL A 2 -2.30 -36.56 15.04
N LYS A 3 -1.27 -35.96 14.43
CA LYS A 3 -0.09 -35.48 15.16
C LYS A 3 -0.12 -33.94 15.17
N PRO A 4 0.15 -33.30 16.32
CA PRO A 4 0.27 -31.85 16.35
C PRO A 4 1.44 -31.43 15.44
N ILE A 5 1.20 -30.42 14.61
CA ILE A 5 2.26 -29.83 13.79
C ILE A 5 3.19 -29.03 14.72
N GLY A 6 4.50 -29.12 14.52
CA GLY A 6 5.49 -28.42 15.33
C GLY A 6 5.27 -26.89 15.34
N GLN A 7 5.81 -26.22 16.37
CA GLN A 7 5.70 -24.76 16.62
C GLN A 7 5.97 -23.86 15.40
N GLN A 8 6.66 -24.36 14.37
CA GLN A 8 6.95 -23.63 13.13
C GLN A 8 5.70 -23.31 12.29
N PHE A 9 4.57 -24.00 12.50
CA PHE A 9 3.31 -23.76 11.79
C PHE A 9 2.22 -23.11 12.65
N SER A 10 2.47 -22.83 13.94
CA SER A 10 1.50 -22.14 14.79
C SER A 10 1.27 -20.67 14.39
N SER A 11 2.13 -20.13 13.52
CA SER A 11 2.00 -18.78 12.94
C SER A 11 0.94 -18.69 11.85
N ILE A 12 0.53 -19.81 11.25
CA ILE A 12 -0.50 -19.85 10.21
C ILE A 12 -1.81 -20.22 10.90
N GLY A 13 -2.50 -19.21 11.47
CA GLY A 13 -3.71 -19.35 12.28
C GLY A 13 -4.92 -20.03 11.60
N ALA A 14 -4.79 -20.47 10.35
CA ALA A 14 -5.81 -21.20 9.59
C ALA A 14 -5.67 -22.74 9.68
N ILE A 15 -4.55 -23.27 10.19
CA ILE A 15 -4.27 -24.71 10.18
C ILE A 15 -4.41 -25.27 11.61
N ALA A 16 -5.37 -26.19 11.80
CA ALA A 16 -5.59 -26.89 13.07
C ALA A 16 -4.62 -28.07 13.28
N GLY A 17 -4.13 -28.68 12.19
CA GLY A 17 -3.23 -29.82 12.25
C GLY A 17 -2.97 -30.46 10.89
N ALA A 18 -2.23 -31.57 10.89
CA ALA A 18 -1.98 -32.38 9.71
C ALA A 18 -2.15 -33.85 10.04
N THR A 19 -2.56 -34.65 9.06
CA THR A 19 -2.60 -36.10 9.15
C THR A 19 -1.92 -36.74 7.96
N ILE A 20 -1.45 -37.98 8.11
CA ILE A 20 -0.80 -38.75 7.06
C ILE A 20 -1.76 -39.86 6.66
N LEU A 21 -2.08 -39.94 5.36
CA LEU A 21 -2.94 -40.93 4.75
C LEU A 21 -2.20 -42.27 4.57
N GLY A 22 -2.94 -43.35 4.34
CA GLY A 22 -2.37 -44.70 4.23
C GLY A 22 -1.39 -44.91 3.07
N ASP A 23 -1.38 -43.99 2.11
CA ASP A 23 -0.47 -43.92 0.96
C ASP A 23 0.76 -43.03 1.20
N GLY A 24 0.90 -42.45 2.40
CA GLY A 24 2.00 -41.55 2.77
C GLY A 24 1.76 -40.07 2.44
N GLN A 25 0.61 -39.70 1.86
CA GLN A 25 0.30 -38.29 1.59
C GLN A 25 -0.05 -37.52 2.86
N VAL A 26 0.33 -36.23 2.90
CA VAL A 26 0.01 -35.32 4.01
C VAL A 26 -1.27 -34.55 3.70
N CYS A 27 -2.26 -34.63 4.58
CA CYS A 27 -3.52 -33.89 4.51
C CYS A 27 -3.57 -32.84 5.63
N LEU A 28 -3.78 -31.57 5.27
CA LEU A 28 -3.92 -30.47 6.22
C LEU A 28 -5.37 -30.38 6.73
N ILE A 29 -5.51 -30.18 8.04
CA ILE A 29 -6.80 -29.94 8.71
C ILE A 29 -6.89 -28.44 8.97
N LEU A 30 -7.90 -27.80 8.38
CA LEU A 30 -8.15 -26.37 8.52
C LEU A 30 -9.09 -26.09 9.71
N ASP A 31 -8.83 -24.99 10.44
CA ASP A 31 -9.74 -24.51 11.48
C ASP A 31 -10.80 -23.58 10.88
N GLY A 32 -11.97 -24.14 10.57
CA GLY A 32 -13.08 -23.37 10.00
C GLY A 32 -13.58 -22.24 10.91
N GLN A 33 -13.52 -22.38 12.23
CA GLN A 33 -13.98 -21.34 13.16
C GLN A 33 -13.02 -20.15 13.17
N ASN A 34 -11.71 -20.43 13.17
CA ASN A 34 -10.71 -19.38 13.15
C ASN A 34 -10.67 -18.67 11.79
N ILE A 35 -10.80 -19.42 10.70
CA ILE A 35 -10.94 -18.88 9.34
C ILE A 35 -12.20 -18.01 9.24
N ALA A 36 -13.37 -18.48 9.70
CA ALA A 36 -14.60 -17.72 9.64
C ALA A 36 -14.52 -16.42 10.46
N ARG A 37 -13.92 -16.47 11.66
CA ARG A 37 -13.71 -15.30 12.50
C ARG A 37 -12.76 -14.30 11.86
N GLN A 38 -11.70 -14.79 11.20
CA GLN A 38 -10.75 -13.95 10.48
C GLN A 38 -11.39 -13.31 9.23
N ILE A 39 -12.17 -14.08 8.45
CA ILE A 39 -12.96 -13.56 7.32
C ILE A 39 -13.97 -12.51 7.80
N GLN A 40 -14.69 -12.76 8.90
CA GLN A 40 -15.64 -11.81 9.47
C GLN A 40 -14.94 -10.54 9.97
N SER A 41 -13.77 -10.65 10.61
CA SER A 41 -13.00 -9.47 10.99
C SER A 41 -12.53 -8.69 9.76
N THR A 42 -12.04 -9.36 8.71
CA THR A 42 -11.63 -8.72 7.46
C THR A 42 -12.81 -8.08 6.74
N GLN A 43 -13.98 -8.74 6.68
CA GLN A 43 -15.20 -8.18 6.08
C GLN A 43 -15.73 -6.98 6.87
N ARG A 44 -15.70 -7.03 8.21
CA ARG A 44 -16.08 -5.91 9.05
C ARG A 44 -15.12 -4.74 8.91
N HIS A 45 -13.81 -5.01 8.82
CA HIS A 45 -12.80 -3.99 8.55
C HIS A 45 -13.01 -3.37 7.17
N LYS A 46 -13.31 -4.19 6.14
CA LYS A 46 -13.63 -3.74 4.79
C LYS A 46 -14.89 -2.87 4.74
N GLN A 47 -15.95 -3.24 5.46
CA GLN A 47 -17.17 -2.43 5.54
C GLN A 47 -16.95 -1.10 6.29
N LEU A 48 -16.16 -1.12 7.38
CA LEU A 48 -15.80 0.09 8.11
C LEU A 48 -14.91 1.02 7.25
N SER A 49 -13.92 0.47 6.55
CA SER A 49 -13.07 1.25 5.65
C SER A 49 -13.86 1.81 4.48
N GLU A 50 -14.73 1.03 3.82
CA GLU A 50 -15.64 1.51 2.77
C GLU A 50 -16.59 2.63 3.22
N ALA A 51 -17.02 2.63 4.49
CA ALA A 51 -17.83 3.70 5.06
C ALA A 51 -17.01 4.98 5.32
N VAL A 52 -15.80 4.84 5.89
CA VAL A 52 -14.86 5.96 6.10
C VAL A 52 -14.42 6.57 4.77
N TYR A 53 -14.19 5.77 3.74
CA TYR A 53 -13.81 6.24 2.41
C TYR A 53 -14.92 7.02 1.72
N ARG A 54 -16.17 6.54 1.77
CA ARG A 54 -17.33 7.29 1.23
C ARG A 54 -17.51 8.65 1.89
N GLN A 55 -17.14 8.77 3.16
CA GLN A 55 -17.25 10.04 3.88
C GLN A 55 -16.16 11.05 3.46
N ARG A 56 -14.99 10.57 3.00
CA ARG A 56 -13.91 11.42 2.45
C ARG A 56 -14.11 11.82 0.99
N GLU A 57 -14.90 11.12 0.21
CA GLU A 57 -15.27 11.56 -1.16
C GLU A 57 -15.98 12.92 -1.18
N PHE A 58 -16.46 13.41 -0.02
CA PHE A 58 -17.06 14.72 0.16
C PHE A 58 -16.12 15.79 0.72
N ASP A 59 -14.86 15.47 1.03
CA ASP A 59 -13.87 16.45 1.47
C ASP A 59 -13.27 17.13 0.23
N GLU A 60 -13.28 18.46 0.19
CA GLU A 60 -12.78 19.22 -0.97
C GLU A 60 -11.25 19.11 -1.13
N ARG A 61 -10.53 18.65 -0.08
CA ARG A 61 -9.08 18.55 -0.07
C ARG A 61 -8.61 17.13 -0.35
N ARG A 62 -7.75 17.01 -1.36
CA ARG A 62 -7.10 15.75 -1.73
C ARG A 62 -6.05 15.37 -0.69
N LEU A 63 -6.03 14.10 -0.32
CA LEU A 63 -5.08 13.54 0.62
C LEU A 63 -3.91 12.88 -0.12
N ILE A 64 -2.70 13.33 0.17
CA ILE A 64 -1.47 12.78 -0.39
C ILE A 64 -0.68 12.05 0.69
N MET A 65 -0.30 10.80 0.41
CA MET A 65 0.56 10.01 1.28
C MET A 65 2.02 10.14 0.89
N ILE A 66 2.90 10.44 1.84
CA ILE A 66 4.35 10.52 1.64
C ILE A 66 5.02 9.37 2.39
N VAL A 67 5.74 8.52 1.68
CA VAL A 67 6.42 7.35 2.22
C VAL A 67 7.92 7.48 1.96
N ASP A 68 8.67 7.83 3.01
CA ASP A 68 10.10 8.12 2.93
C ASP A 68 10.75 7.95 4.32
N ASP A 69 11.92 7.33 4.37
CA ASP A 69 12.62 7.06 5.64
C ASP A 69 13.31 8.31 6.21
N SER A 70 13.61 9.29 5.37
CA SER A 70 14.17 10.57 5.75
C SER A 70 13.12 11.50 6.34
N VAL A 71 13.23 11.75 7.64
CA VAL A 71 12.39 12.73 8.36
C VAL A 71 12.47 14.12 7.72
N THR A 72 13.63 14.51 7.19
CA THR A 72 13.84 15.81 6.55
C THR A 72 13.05 15.89 5.24
N VAL A 73 13.15 14.87 4.39
CA VAL A 73 12.42 14.84 3.11
C VAL A 73 10.93 14.89 3.36
N ARG A 74 10.41 14.05 4.28
CA ARG A 74 9.00 14.09 4.67
C ARG A 74 8.55 15.48 5.10
N LYS A 75 9.26 16.14 6.01
CA LYS A 75 8.87 17.48 6.50
C LYS A 75 8.89 18.55 5.40
N VAL A 76 9.87 18.51 4.50
CA VAL A 76 9.97 19.47 3.41
C VAL A 76 8.83 19.25 2.41
N THR A 77 8.63 18.01 1.97
CA THR A 77 7.58 17.66 1.01
C THR A 77 6.18 17.89 1.60
N SER A 78 5.95 17.55 2.88
CA SER A 78 4.67 17.84 3.55
C SER A 78 4.36 19.34 3.53
N ARG A 79 5.32 20.19 3.92
CA ARG A 79 5.11 21.65 3.91
C ARG A 79 4.85 22.19 2.50
N LEU A 80 5.49 21.64 1.48
CA LEU A 80 5.25 22.01 0.09
C LEU A 80 3.79 21.73 -0.29
N LEU A 81 3.32 20.51 -0.05
CA LEU A 81 1.96 20.08 -0.42
C LEU A 81 0.88 20.78 0.41
N GLU A 82 1.07 20.93 1.71
CA GLU A 82 0.15 21.66 2.60
C GLU A 82 -0.04 23.12 2.14
N ARG A 83 1.03 23.76 1.66
CA ARG A 83 0.95 25.13 1.10
C ARG A 83 0.12 25.22 -0.18
N GLN A 84 0.00 24.11 -0.92
CA GLN A 84 -0.83 24.01 -2.11
C GLN A 84 -2.28 23.58 -1.78
N GLY A 85 -2.61 23.43 -0.49
CA GLY A 85 -3.96 23.10 -0.05
C GLY A 85 -4.27 21.60 0.00
N TYR A 86 -3.25 20.75 -0.15
CA TYR A 86 -3.37 19.31 0.02
C TYR A 86 -3.33 18.91 1.50
N ASP A 87 -4.12 17.90 1.86
CA ASP A 87 -3.94 17.21 3.13
C ASP A 87 -2.81 16.19 2.97
N VAL A 88 -1.99 16.04 4.00
CA VAL A 88 -0.80 15.18 3.92
C VAL A 88 -0.79 14.20 5.07
N VAL A 89 -0.51 12.94 4.73
CA VAL A 89 -0.21 11.87 5.68
C VAL A 89 1.15 11.29 5.38
N THR A 90 1.91 10.93 6.41
CA THR A 90 3.29 10.48 6.23
C THR A 90 3.53 9.12 6.87
N ALA A 91 4.28 8.26 6.18
CA ALA A 91 4.78 6.99 6.69
C ALA A 91 6.31 6.98 6.69
N LYS A 92 6.90 6.35 7.70
CA LYS A 92 8.37 6.33 7.91
C LYS A 92 9.09 5.21 7.18
N ASP A 93 8.36 4.19 6.72
CA ASP A 93 8.87 3.04 6.00
C ASP A 93 7.69 2.37 5.26
N GLY A 94 7.99 1.36 4.44
CA GLY A 94 6.95 0.63 3.71
C GLY A 94 5.96 -0.13 4.59
N VAL A 95 6.38 -0.59 5.76
CA VAL A 95 5.50 -1.33 6.70
C VAL A 95 4.46 -0.38 7.29
N ASP A 96 4.91 0.78 7.77
CA ASP A 96 4.05 1.86 8.29
C ASP A 96 3.08 2.36 7.20
N ALA A 97 3.52 2.41 5.94
CA ALA A 97 2.65 2.81 4.83
C ALA A 97 1.50 1.81 4.61
N ILE A 98 1.81 0.50 4.56
CA ILE A 98 0.79 -0.54 4.38
C ILE A 98 -0.18 -0.58 5.55
N GLU A 99 0.32 -0.46 6.79
CA GLU A 99 -0.53 -0.44 7.99
C GLU A 99 -1.48 0.78 8.01
N GLN A 100 -0.98 1.94 7.59
CA GLN A 100 -1.82 3.13 7.49
C GLN A 100 -2.88 3.02 6.38
N LEU A 101 -2.53 2.45 5.22
CA LEU A 101 -3.45 2.24 4.09
C LEU A 101 -4.67 1.37 4.44
N GLU A 102 -4.62 0.56 5.50
CA GLU A 102 -5.79 -0.17 5.97
C GLU A 102 -6.91 0.75 6.51
N ASN A 103 -6.54 1.97 6.92
CA ASN A 103 -7.42 2.92 7.60
C ASN A 103 -7.60 4.23 6.81
N ILE A 104 -6.68 4.55 5.89
CA ILE A 104 -6.73 5.76 5.07
C ILE A 104 -6.70 5.40 3.59
N LYS A 105 -7.40 6.18 2.75
CA LYS A 105 -7.34 6.11 1.30
C LYS A 105 -6.78 7.43 0.82
N PRO A 106 -5.49 7.47 0.47
CA PRO A 106 -4.91 8.62 -0.21
C PRO A 106 -5.46 8.70 -1.63
N ASP A 107 -5.54 9.91 -2.17
CA ASP A 107 -5.79 10.15 -3.59
C ASP A 107 -4.51 9.92 -4.41
N LEU A 108 -3.33 10.11 -3.81
CA LEU A 108 -2.02 9.93 -4.45
C LEU A 108 -0.96 9.53 -3.42
N MET A 109 0.03 8.74 -3.84
CA MET A 109 1.18 8.36 -3.01
C MET A 109 2.51 8.81 -3.64
N LEU A 110 3.35 9.46 -2.83
CA LEU A 110 4.76 9.70 -3.08
C LEU A 110 5.58 8.62 -2.36
N LEU A 111 6.35 7.83 -3.11
CA LEU A 111 7.00 6.63 -2.60
C LEU A 111 8.51 6.62 -2.88
N ASP A 112 9.33 6.52 -1.82
CA ASP A 112 10.75 6.19 -1.99
C ASP A 112 10.96 4.68 -2.20
N ILE A 113 12.02 4.33 -2.91
CA ILE A 113 12.47 2.95 -3.09
C ILE A 113 13.38 2.52 -1.94
N GLU A 114 14.28 3.40 -1.52
CA GLU A 114 15.35 3.04 -0.57
C GLU A 114 14.87 3.26 0.86
N MET A 115 14.19 2.25 1.41
CA MET A 115 13.69 2.29 2.78
C MET A 115 14.10 1.04 3.58
N PRO A 116 14.24 1.15 4.91
CA PRO A 116 14.46 -0.01 5.76
C PRO A 116 13.20 -0.88 5.85
N ARG A 117 13.40 -2.17 6.15
CA ARG A 117 12.37 -3.21 6.38
C ARG A 117 11.58 -3.65 5.15
N MET A 118 11.09 -2.71 4.35
CA MET A 118 10.31 -2.97 3.14
C MET A 118 10.64 -1.89 2.10
N ASP A 119 11.03 -2.33 0.90
CA ASP A 119 11.40 -1.41 -0.19
C ASP A 119 10.17 -0.86 -0.94
N GLY A 120 10.34 0.22 -1.71
CA GLY A 120 9.24 0.83 -2.46
C GLY A 120 8.65 -0.04 -3.58
N PHE A 121 9.41 -0.95 -4.20
CA PHE A 121 8.87 -1.94 -5.13
C PHE A 121 7.98 -2.97 -4.42
N GLU A 122 8.34 -3.39 -3.20
CA GLU A 122 7.51 -4.29 -2.39
C GLU A 122 6.20 -3.62 -2.00
N VAL A 123 6.26 -2.36 -1.54
CA VAL A 123 5.07 -1.55 -1.25
C VAL A 123 4.19 -1.41 -2.48
N LEU A 124 4.77 -1.01 -3.62
CA LEU A 124 4.05 -0.89 -4.89
C LEU A 124 3.33 -2.19 -5.26
N ASN A 125 4.02 -3.33 -5.16
CA ASN A 125 3.44 -4.61 -5.50
C ASN A 125 2.26 -4.95 -4.58
N LEU A 126 2.37 -4.71 -3.28
CA LEU A 126 1.28 -4.93 -2.32
C LEU A 126 0.09 -4.01 -2.61
N VAL A 127 0.34 -2.73 -2.89
CA VAL A 127 -0.70 -1.74 -3.21
C VAL A 127 -1.44 -2.13 -4.49
N ARG A 128 -0.73 -2.58 -5.52
CA ARG A 128 -1.33 -3.01 -6.81
C ARG A 128 -2.14 -4.30 -6.70
N HIS A 129 -1.85 -5.16 -5.73
CA HIS A 129 -2.65 -6.36 -5.45
C HIS A 129 -3.81 -6.10 -4.46
N HIS A 130 -3.95 -4.87 -3.96
CA HIS A 130 -5.01 -4.50 -3.02
C HIS A 130 -6.20 -3.89 -3.77
N ASP A 131 -7.38 -4.53 -3.71
CA ASP A 131 -8.59 -4.15 -4.45
C ASP A 131 -8.90 -2.64 -4.41
N MET A 132 -8.71 -2.02 -3.25
CA MET A 132 -9.07 -0.62 -3.01
C MET A 132 -8.03 0.41 -3.47
N HIS A 133 -6.77 0.00 -3.60
CA HIS A 133 -5.64 0.91 -3.88
C HIS A 133 -4.95 0.63 -5.22
N GLN A 134 -5.38 -0.43 -5.93
CA GLN A 134 -4.77 -0.85 -7.18
C GLN A 134 -4.71 0.24 -8.25
N TYR A 135 -5.67 1.17 -8.26
CA TYR A 135 -5.75 2.29 -9.21
C TYR A 135 -5.18 3.61 -8.67
N MET A 136 -4.77 3.66 -7.40
CA MET A 136 -4.24 4.89 -6.82
C MET A 136 -2.96 5.31 -7.57
N PRO A 137 -2.85 6.56 -8.03
CA PRO A 137 -1.64 7.05 -8.68
C PRO A 137 -0.47 7.05 -7.69
N ILE A 138 0.68 6.57 -8.17
CA ILE A 138 1.92 6.49 -7.38
C ILE A 138 3.01 7.21 -8.14
N ILE A 139 3.66 8.18 -7.49
CA ILE A 139 4.88 8.83 -7.96
C ILE A 139 6.04 8.26 -7.16
N MET A 140 6.96 7.57 -7.83
CA MET A 140 8.21 7.16 -7.19
C MET A 140 9.20 8.31 -7.18
N ILE A 141 9.73 8.62 -6.00
CA ILE A 141 10.76 9.66 -5.79
C ILE A 141 11.96 9.01 -5.12
N THR A 142 13.06 8.83 -5.86
CA THR A 142 14.20 8.06 -5.35
C THR A 142 15.56 8.60 -5.80
N SER A 143 16.62 8.27 -5.07
CA SER A 143 18.01 8.49 -5.50
C SER A 143 18.45 7.52 -6.61
N ARG A 144 17.70 6.43 -6.86
CA ARG A 144 18.00 5.44 -7.92
C ARG A 144 17.48 5.91 -9.27
N THR A 145 18.27 6.63 -10.05
CA THR A 145 17.83 7.13 -11.37
C THR A 145 18.18 6.22 -12.55
N GLY A 146 18.72 5.02 -12.29
CA GLY A 146 19.12 4.07 -13.33
C GLY A 146 17.94 3.60 -14.19
N GLU A 147 18.16 3.52 -15.51
CA GLU A 147 17.12 3.18 -16.51
C GLU A 147 16.40 1.87 -16.20
N LYS A 148 17.13 0.82 -15.79
CA LYS A 148 16.55 -0.46 -15.37
C LYS A 148 15.56 -0.35 -14.20
N HIS A 149 15.82 0.53 -13.24
CA HIS A 149 14.92 0.75 -12.10
C HIS A 149 13.66 1.49 -12.54
N ARG A 150 13.83 2.47 -13.44
CA ARG A 150 12.72 3.22 -14.03
C ARG A 150 11.80 2.34 -14.86
N GLU A 151 12.35 1.53 -15.76
CA GLU A 151 11.57 0.56 -16.55
C GLU A 151 10.79 -0.41 -15.66
N ARG A 152 11.46 -0.96 -14.64
CA ARG A 152 10.82 -1.86 -13.67
C ARG A 152 9.67 -1.18 -12.93
N ALA A 153 9.82 0.08 -12.53
CA ALA A 153 8.78 0.83 -11.85
C ALA A 153 7.53 0.99 -12.73
N PHE A 154 7.71 1.38 -14.00
CA PHE A 154 6.60 1.51 -14.94
C PHE A 154 5.92 0.16 -15.25
N LEU A 155 6.69 -0.92 -15.39
CA LEU A 155 6.12 -2.26 -15.58
C LEU A 155 5.25 -2.72 -14.40
N LEU A 156 5.53 -2.25 -13.19
CA LEU A 156 4.75 -2.52 -11.99
C LEU A 156 3.59 -1.51 -11.80
N GLY A 157 3.37 -0.61 -12.75
CA GLY A 157 2.24 0.32 -12.75
C GLY A 157 2.45 1.60 -11.94
N VAL A 158 3.68 2.09 -11.82
CA VAL A 158 3.94 3.45 -11.31
C VAL A 158 3.44 4.49 -12.32
N SER A 159 2.85 5.57 -11.82
CA SER A 159 2.32 6.64 -12.66
C SER A 159 3.42 7.60 -13.12
N GLN A 160 4.34 7.96 -12.23
CA GLN A 160 5.49 8.82 -12.54
C GLN A 160 6.74 8.42 -11.76
N TYR A 161 7.91 8.68 -12.34
CA TYR A 161 9.20 8.34 -11.76
C TYR A 161 10.13 9.56 -11.76
N MET A 162 10.54 10.00 -10.57
CA MET A 162 11.34 11.19 -10.35
C MET A 162 12.62 10.88 -9.56
N GLY A 163 13.72 11.53 -9.93
CA GLY A 163 15.00 11.45 -9.24
C GLY A 163 15.11 12.49 -8.12
N LYS A 164 15.74 12.13 -7.01
CA LYS A 164 16.18 13.10 -5.98
C LYS A 164 17.51 13.74 -6.41
N PRO A 165 17.71 15.06 -6.26
CA PRO A 165 16.71 16.07 -5.87
C PRO A 165 15.74 16.38 -7.02
N PHE A 166 14.47 16.59 -6.68
CA PHE A 166 13.41 16.95 -7.63
C PHE A 166 13.09 18.44 -7.56
N GLN A 167 12.52 18.99 -8.62
CA GLN A 167 12.03 20.37 -8.64
C GLN A 167 10.60 20.41 -8.08
N GLU A 168 10.31 21.39 -7.22
CA GLU A 168 8.99 21.52 -6.58
C GLU A 168 7.89 21.72 -7.63
N GLU A 169 8.14 22.55 -8.64
CA GLU A 169 7.22 22.84 -9.75
C GLU A 169 6.88 21.56 -10.54
N GLU A 170 7.89 20.77 -10.92
CA GLU A 170 7.70 19.50 -11.63
C GLU A 170 6.90 18.49 -10.81
N LEU A 171 7.12 18.42 -9.50
CA LEU A 171 6.36 17.53 -8.63
C LEU A 171 4.87 17.94 -8.59
N LEU A 172 4.59 19.23 -8.45
CA LEU A 172 3.22 19.75 -8.38
C LEU A 172 2.47 19.54 -9.70
N GLU A 173 3.12 19.81 -10.85
CA GLU A 173 2.53 19.56 -12.16
C GLU A 173 2.13 18.09 -12.34
N ASN A 174 3.00 17.16 -11.92
CA ASN A 174 2.71 15.73 -11.99
C ASN A 174 1.56 15.33 -11.06
N ILE A 175 1.50 15.88 -9.84
CA ILE A 175 0.41 15.62 -8.89
C ILE A 175 -0.92 16.09 -9.47
N ASP A 176 -0.98 17.34 -9.93
CA ASP A 176 -2.21 17.94 -10.48
C ASP A 176 -2.70 17.15 -11.70
N ALA A 177 -1.79 16.79 -12.62
CA ALA A 177 -2.14 16.01 -13.81
C ALA A 177 -2.72 14.62 -13.46
N LEU A 178 -2.16 13.94 -12.45
CA LEU A 178 -2.61 12.61 -12.04
C LEU A 178 -3.94 12.66 -11.28
N LEU A 179 -4.15 13.68 -10.45
CA LEU A 179 -5.41 13.87 -9.73
C LEU A 179 -6.57 14.20 -10.69
N VAL A 180 -6.33 15.05 -11.69
CA VAL A 180 -7.33 15.36 -12.73
C VAL A 180 -7.66 14.13 -13.58
N ALA A 181 -6.66 13.33 -13.95
CA ALA A 181 -6.90 12.10 -14.71
C ALA A 181 -7.75 11.10 -13.91
N SER A 182 -7.47 10.94 -12.62
CA SER A 182 -8.22 10.03 -11.74
C SER A 182 -9.69 10.42 -11.60
N ASP A 183 -10.01 11.72 -11.63
CA ASP A 183 -11.39 12.23 -11.58
C ASP A 183 -12.19 11.94 -12.86
N SER A 184 -11.52 11.82 -14.00
CA SER A 184 -12.16 11.55 -15.28
C SER A 184 -12.57 10.07 -15.44
N GLU A 185 -11.83 9.16 -14.83
CA GLU A 185 -12.14 7.72 -14.85
C GLU A 185 -13.30 7.35 -13.92
N VAL A 186 -13.52 8.10 -12.83
CA VAL A 186 -14.63 7.85 -11.89
C VAL A 186 -15.99 8.33 -12.42
N LYS A 187 -16.00 9.24 -13.41
CA LYS A 187 -17.22 9.83 -13.99
C LYS A 187 -17.72 9.13 -15.27
N SER A 188 -17.01 8.11 -15.76
CA SER A 188 -17.35 7.36 -16.98
C SER A 188 -17.93 5.99 -16.66
#